data_AF-A0A662KH54-F1
#
_entry.id   AF-A0A662KH54-F1
#
_cell.length_a   1.000
_cell.length_b   1.000
_cell.length_c   1.000
_cell.angle_alpha   90.00
_cell.angle_beta   90.00
_cell.angle_gamma   90.00
#
_symmetry.space_group_name_H-M   'P 1'
#
loop_
_entity.id
_entity.type
_entity.pdbx_description
1 polymer ?
#
loop_
_entity_poly.entity_id
_entity_poly.type
_entity_poly.pdbx_seq_one_letter_code
_entity_poly.pdbx_strand_id
1 'polypeptide(L)'
;MKEVTKGLIALVVVVAIASGIYGYEKLDEGTLKEGDFAEIYYIGYLKNNSVFSSSFQENVSYDTPFDDHLYNLTPLKLFMGDTIPTKYPDGWTYGDLGFIEGMRPYEFPPLYEALKGMKKGEEKTVNVDAKDAFGMPVENGTVFNTSMIFGFNATFEITSIGGVTVDIRWLPEEGQIITMPQYWYDTPVQDPHWLWEDATKVVSFNNTHVTLETTPNKLDNITLYPWWEGDSTVHYNDTTISSVTTPPLDNCTISYMGYTIYGRVLNVTDDKIRIEYYA
;
A
#
# COMPACT_ATOMS: atom_id res chain seq x y z
N MET A 1 -6.20 -26.82 -16.82
CA MET A 1 -6.09 -27.11 -15.38
C MET A 1 -7.32 -26.52 -14.71
N LYS A 2 -8.00 -27.26 -13.82
CA LYS A 2 -9.16 -26.72 -13.11
C LYS A 2 -8.69 -25.57 -12.22
N GLU A 3 -9.30 -24.42 -12.39
CA GLU A 3 -9.03 -23.22 -11.60
C GLU A 3 -9.19 -23.54 -10.12
N VAL A 4 -8.12 -23.29 -9.37
CA VAL A 4 -8.21 -23.19 -7.92
C VAL A 4 -8.76 -21.80 -7.66
N THR A 5 -10.09 -21.68 -7.62
CA THR A 5 -10.75 -20.48 -7.10
C THR A 5 -10.24 -20.31 -5.67
N LYS A 6 -9.28 -19.39 -5.46
CA LYS A 6 -8.74 -19.04 -4.15
C LYS A 6 -9.82 -18.28 -3.38
N GLY A 7 -10.78 -19.01 -2.82
CA GLY A 7 -11.79 -18.46 -1.93
C GLY A 7 -11.50 -18.87 -0.49
N LEU A 8 -11.18 -17.90 0.36
CA LEU A 8 -11.32 -18.05 1.82
C LEU A 8 -12.79 -18.38 2.02
N ILE A 9 -13.09 -19.59 2.50
CA ILE A 9 -14.46 -19.98 2.85
C ILE A 9 -14.65 -19.88 4.35
N ALA A 10 -13.59 -20.01 5.14
CA ALA A 10 -13.68 -19.90 6.59
C ALA A 10 -12.36 -19.44 7.25
N LEU A 11 -12.48 -18.53 8.22
CA LEU A 11 -11.41 -18.12 9.14
C LEU A 11 -11.81 -18.53 10.55
N VAL A 12 -11.01 -19.36 11.22
CA VAL A 12 -11.15 -19.55 12.68
C VAL A 12 -10.28 -18.53 13.37
N VAL A 13 -10.84 -17.79 14.31
CA VAL A 13 -10.14 -16.74 15.07
C VAL A 13 -10.29 -16.97 16.57
N VAL A 14 -9.18 -16.85 17.30
CA VAL A 14 -9.14 -16.75 18.77
C VAL A 14 -8.57 -15.38 19.14
N VAL A 15 -9.32 -14.58 19.89
CA VAL A 15 -8.93 -13.18 20.20
C VAL A 15 -8.26 -13.07 21.57
N ALA A 16 -7.03 -12.56 21.62
CA ALA A 16 -6.35 -12.07 22.81
C ALA A 16 -6.33 -10.52 22.80
N ILE A 17 -7.16 -9.86 23.61
CA ILE A 17 -7.23 -8.40 23.62
C ILE A 17 -5.95 -7.80 24.23
N ALA A 18 -5.24 -6.95 23.48
CA ALA A 18 -4.04 -6.22 23.91
C ALA A 18 -4.35 -4.71 23.96
N SER A 19 -4.38 -4.12 25.16
CA SER A 19 -4.85 -2.76 25.38
C SER A 19 -3.76 -1.69 25.24
N GLY A 20 -4.08 -0.60 24.54
CA GLY A 20 -3.35 0.67 24.63
C GLY A 20 -3.85 1.53 25.80
N ILE A 21 -2.97 2.38 26.34
CA ILE A 21 -3.07 3.11 27.63
C ILE A 21 -4.39 3.87 27.91
N TYR A 22 -5.30 4.10 26.96
CA TYR A 22 -6.54 4.85 27.23
C TYR A 22 -7.75 4.03 27.73
N GLY A 23 -7.60 2.72 27.94
CA GLY A 23 -8.71 1.85 28.39
C GLY A 23 -8.46 1.03 29.67
N TYR A 24 -7.36 1.26 30.39
CA TYR A 24 -6.93 0.38 31.49
C TYR A 24 -7.89 0.33 32.69
N GLU A 25 -8.93 1.17 32.75
CA GLU A 25 -9.95 1.13 33.82
C GLU A 25 -11.27 0.44 33.44
N LYS A 26 -11.44 -0.10 32.21
CA LYS A 26 -12.69 -0.78 31.78
C LYS A 26 -12.50 -1.97 30.83
N LEU A 27 -11.51 -2.82 31.07
CA LEU A 27 -11.39 -4.11 30.38
C LEU A 27 -11.76 -5.32 31.25
N ASP A 28 -12.50 -5.08 32.34
CA ASP A 28 -13.37 -6.13 32.86
C ASP A 28 -14.61 -6.21 31.93
N GLU A 29 -14.70 -7.28 31.15
CA GLU A 29 -15.85 -7.72 30.35
C GLU A 29 -16.17 -6.98 29.03
N GLY A 30 -15.19 -6.30 28.41
CA GLY A 30 -15.37 -5.66 27.10
C GLY A 30 -15.35 -6.62 25.91
N THR A 31 -16.27 -6.43 24.96
CA THR A 31 -16.18 -6.99 23.61
C THR A 31 -15.36 -6.06 22.70
N LEU A 32 -14.72 -6.63 21.68
CA LEU A 32 -13.91 -5.87 20.71
C LEU A 32 -14.77 -4.86 19.93
N LYS A 33 -14.32 -3.61 19.83
CA LYS A 33 -15.02 -2.51 19.17
C LYS A 33 -14.10 -1.75 18.23
N GLU A 34 -14.70 -0.88 17.44
CA GLU A 34 -13.99 0.09 16.61
C GLU A 34 -13.13 1.02 17.48
N GLY A 35 -11.89 1.25 17.09
CA GLY A 35 -10.84 1.94 17.82
C GLY A 35 -9.98 1.05 18.73
N ASP A 36 -10.33 -0.22 18.91
CA ASP A 36 -9.58 -1.12 19.80
C ASP A 36 -8.38 -1.76 19.09
N PHE A 37 -7.40 -2.15 19.91
CA PHE A 37 -6.29 -3.02 19.50
C PHE A 37 -6.53 -4.43 20.04
N ALA A 38 -6.12 -5.43 19.27
CA ALA A 38 -6.19 -6.82 19.67
C ALA A 38 -5.04 -7.63 19.06
N GLU A 39 -4.68 -8.71 19.74
CA GLU A 39 -3.92 -9.81 19.19
C GLU A 39 -4.90 -10.93 18.85
N ILE A 40 -4.77 -11.52 17.67
CA ILE A 40 -5.61 -12.67 17.31
C ILE A 40 -4.73 -13.82 16.82
N TYR A 41 -5.13 -15.03 17.14
CA TYR A 41 -4.66 -16.23 16.46
C TYR A 41 -5.68 -16.62 15.40
N TYR A 42 -5.21 -17.03 14.23
CA TYR A 42 -6.12 -17.44 13.17
C TYR A 42 -5.62 -18.62 12.33
N ILE A 43 -6.56 -19.29 11.67
CA ILE A 43 -6.32 -20.22 10.55
C ILE A 43 -7.27 -19.85 9.42
N GLY A 44 -6.73 -19.39 8.30
CA GLY A 44 -7.46 -19.12 7.07
C GLY A 44 -7.35 -20.28 6.11
N TYR A 45 -8.49 -20.82 5.67
CA TYR A 45 -8.52 -21.96 4.76
C TYR A 45 -9.57 -21.84 3.65
N LEU A 46 -9.30 -22.56 2.56
CA LEU A 46 -10.16 -22.63 1.38
C LEU A 46 -11.16 -23.79 1.50
N LYS A 47 -12.16 -23.85 0.61
CA LYS A 47 -13.20 -24.91 0.58
C LYS A 47 -12.66 -26.34 0.52
N ASN A 48 -11.49 -26.50 -0.10
CA ASN A 48 -10.80 -27.79 -0.23
C ASN A 48 -9.97 -28.13 1.03
N ASN A 49 -10.15 -27.39 2.12
CA ASN A 49 -9.48 -27.52 3.40
C ASN A 49 -7.97 -27.20 3.37
N SER A 50 -7.46 -26.58 2.30
CA SER A 50 -6.09 -26.09 2.29
C SER A 50 -5.97 -24.81 3.11
N VAL A 51 -5.10 -24.82 4.11
CA VAL A 51 -4.69 -23.62 4.84
C VAL A 51 -3.86 -22.75 3.90
N PHE A 52 -4.20 -21.46 3.80
CA PHE A 52 -3.44 -20.50 3.00
C PHE A 52 -2.65 -19.52 3.87
N SER A 53 -3.15 -19.20 5.07
CA SER A 53 -2.45 -18.37 6.05
C SER A 53 -2.84 -18.76 7.47
N SER A 54 -1.92 -18.66 8.42
CA SER A 54 -2.21 -18.97 9.81
C SER A 54 -1.24 -18.27 10.77
N SER A 55 -1.64 -18.20 12.04
CA SER A 55 -0.76 -17.79 13.15
C SER A 55 0.21 -18.88 13.61
N PHE A 56 0.10 -20.10 13.10
CA PHE A 56 1.01 -21.20 13.44
C PHE A 56 2.30 -21.05 12.65
N GLN A 57 3.43 -21.28 13.32
CA GLN A 57 4.73 -21.30 12.64
C GLN A 57 4.95 -22.60 11.85
N GLU A 58 4.23 -23.65 12.21
CA GLU A 58 4.25 -24.96 11.56
C GLU A 58 3.09 -25.15 10.56
N ASN A 59 3.21 -26.15 9.69
CA ASN A 59 2.11 -26.57 8.82
C ASN A 59 0.98 -27.18 9.66
N VAL A 60 -0.22 -26.65 9.52
CA VAL A 60 -1.41 -27.08 10.26
C VAL A 60 -2.57 -27.43 9.33
N SER A 61 -3.54 -28.16 9.85
CA SER A 61 -4.84 -28.39 9.22
C SER A 61 -5.85 -27.34 9.69
N TYR A 62 -6.96 -27.19 8.96
CA TYR A 62 -8.03 -26.24 9.28
C TYR A 62 -8.71 -26.47 10.65
N ASP A 63 -8.58 -27.67 11.20
CA ASP A 63 -9.14 -28.11 12.49
C ASP A 63 -8.08 -28.25 13.60
N THR A 64 -6.86 -27.75 13.36
CA THR A 64 -5.82 -27.76 14.38
C THR A 64 -6.22 -26.85 15.55
N PRO A 65 -6.20 -27.36 16.81
CA PRO A 65 -6.60 -26.57 17.97
C PRO A 65 -5.57 -25.46 18.27
N PHE A 66 -6.06 -24.30 18.72
CA PHE A 66 -5.21 -23.22 19.21
C PHE A 66 -4.72 -23.53 20.64
N ASP A 67 -3.59 -24.23 20.72
CA ASP A 67 -2.94 -24.60 21.97
C ASP A 67 -1.46 -24.17 21.92
N ASP A 68 -1.12 -23.13 22.69
CA ASP A 68 0.22 -22.55 22.77
C ASP A 68 1.22 -23.42 23.56
N HIS A 69 0.75 -24.50 24.21
CA HIS A 69 1.62 -25.52 24.78
C HIS A 69 2.04 -26.57 23.75
N LEU A 70 1.27 -26.73 22.69
CA LEU A 70 1.52 -27.71 21.63
C LEU A 70 2.16 -27.09 20.39
N TYR A 71 1.87 -25.82 20.12
CA TYR A 71 2.27 -25.15 18.89
C TYR A 71 2.91 -23.79 19.15
N ASN A 72 3.83 -23.39 18.27
CA ASN A 72 4.37 -22.04 18.31
C ASN A 72 3.43 -21.10 17.55
N LEU A 73 2.69 -20.29 18.30
CA LEU A 73 1.76 -19.33 17.76
C LEU A 73 2.37 -17.93 17.72
N THR A 74 2.21 -17.24 16.59
CA THR A 74 2.53 -15.82 16.43
C THR A 74 1.23 -15.03 16.29
N PRO A 75 0.87 -14.20 17.27
CA PRO A 75 -0.38 -13.44 17.21
C PRO A 75 -0.31 -12.40 16.10
N LEU A 76 -1.42 -12.25 15.38
CA LEU A 76 -1.65 -11.11 14.49
C LEU A 76 -2.11 -9.92 15.33
N LYS A 77 -1.27 -8.89 15.41
CA LYS A 77 -1.62 -7.60 16.00
C LYS A 77 -2.50 -6.82 15.05
N LEU A 78 -3.66 -6.37 15.51
CA LEU A 78 -4.59 -5.58 14.70
C LEU A 78 -5.11 -4.35 15.42
N PHE A 79 -5.60 -3.41 14.61
CA PHE A 79 -6.38 -2.25 15.02
C PHE A 79 -7.73 -2.32 14.34
N MET A 80 -8.79 -2.09 15.11
CA MET A 80 -10.18 -2.10 14.63
C MET A 80 -10.58 -0.73 14.09
N GLY A 81 -10.07 -0.33 12.93
CA GLY A 81 -10.49 0.90 12.27
C GLY A 81 -9.86 1.04 10.89
N ASP A 82 -10.42 1.94 10.07
CA ASP A 82 -10.02 2.24 8.70
C ASP A 82 -9.02 3.41 8.59
N THR A 83 -8.60 3.96 9.74
CA THR A 83 -7.66 5.09 9.84
C THR A 83 -6.37 4.68 10.53
N ILE A 84 -5.30 5.45 10.30
CA ILE A 84 -4.02 5.25 10.99
C ILE A 84 -4.18 5.70 12.44
N PRO A 85 -3.93 4.82 13.43
CA PRO A 85 -3.98 5.22 14.84
C PRO A 85 -2.96 6.29 15.16
N THR A 86 -3.38 7.30 15.93
CA THR A 86 -2.49 8.35 16.42
C THR A 86 -1.69 7.91 17.66
N LYS A 87 -2.10 6.82 18.32
CA LYS A 87 -1.42 6.23 19.48
C LYS A 87 -1.55 4.71 19.46
N TYR A 88 -0.48 4.03 19.86
CA TYR A 88 -0.37 2.57 19.88
C TYR A 88 -0.26 2.04 21.32
N PRO A 89 -0.55 0.74 21.56
CA PRO A 89 -0.14 0.04 22.77
C PRO A 89 1.37 0.10 23.00
N ASP A 90 1.79 -0.12 24.25
CA ASP A 90 3.21 -0.07 24.59
C ASP A 90 4.00 -1.14 23.82
N GLY A 91 5.10 -0.70 23.20
CA GLY A 91 5.93 -1.57 22.36
C GLY A 91 5.32 -1.92 21.00
N TRP A 92 4.21 -1.29 20.59
CA TRP A 92 3.64 -1.41 19.25
C TRP A 92 3.93 -0.16 18.43
N THR A 93 4.12 -0.37 17.14
CA THR A 93 4.28 0.64 16.10
C THR A 93 3.33 0.32 14.94
N TYR A 94 3.19 1.24 13.99
CA TYR A 94 2.42 0.99 12.77
C TYR A 94 2.91 -0.25 12.01
N GLY A 95 4.23 -0.50 12.01
CA GLY A 95 4.84 -1.64 11.35
C GLY A 95 4.57 -2.99 12.03
N ASP A 96 4.13 -2.97 13.30
CA ASP A 96 3.77 -4.18 14.04
C ASP A 96 2.35 -4.67 13.72
N LEU A 97 1.49 -3.78 13.19
CA LEU A 97 0.15 -4.18 12.77
C LEU A 97 0.29 -5.16 11.60
N GLY A 98 -0.33 -6.32 11.72
CA GLY A 98 -0.23 -7.40 10.74
C GLY A 98 -1.20 -7.27 9.58
N PHE A 99 -1.04 -8.20 8.64
CA PHE A 99 -1.89 -8.40 7.47
C PHE A 99 -2.27 -9.87 7.34
N ILE A 100 -3.45 -10.14 6.79
CA ILE A 100 -3.85 -11.47 6.33
C ILE A 100 -3.84 -11.40 4.80
N GLU A 101 -2.94 -12.14 4.14
CA GLU A 101 -2.77 -12.09 2.67
C GLU A 101 -2.63 -10.65 2.12
N GLY A 102 -1.85 -9.82 2.81
CA GLY A 102 -1.57 -8.43 2.39
C GLY A 102 -2.69 -7.43 2.70
N MET A 103 -3.78 -7.85 3.34
CA MET A 103 -4.92 -7.00 3.67
C MET A 103 -5.09 -6.85 5.19
N ARG A 104 -5.54 -5.66 5.62
CA ARG A 104 -5.92 -5.32 6.99
C ARG A 104 -7.32 -5.86 7.30
N PRO A 105 -7.67 -6.09 8.58
CA PRO A 105 -9.00 -6.61 8.93
C PRO A 105 -10.18 -5.77 8.42
N TYR A 106 -10.09 -4.42 8.42
CA TYR A 106 -11.17 -3.57 7.91
C TYR A 106 -11.37 -3.70 6.39
N GLU A 107 -10.34 -4.14 5.66
CA GLU A 107 -10.41 -4.43 4.21
C GLU A 107 -11.10 -5.76 3.93
N PHE A 108 -11.40 -6.53 4.98
CA PHE A 108 -12.24 -7.73 4.96
C PHE A 108 -13.54 -7.48 5.75
N PRO A 109 -14.56 -6.81 5.19
CA PRO A 109 -15.76 -6.42 5.94
C PRO A 109 -16.43 -7.59 6.71
N PRO A 110 -16.55 -8.81 6.14
CA PRO A 110 -17.12 -9.94 6.87
C PRO A 110 -16.28 -10.36 8.08
N LEU A 111 -14.95 -10.28 7.99
CA LEU A 111 -14.06 -10.55 9.12
C LEU A 111 -14.15 -9.44 10.16
N TYR A 112 -14.09 -8.18 9.72
CA TYR A 112 -14.18 -7.00 10.58
C TYR A 112 -15.45 -7.02 11.44
N GLU A 113 -16.60 -7.27 10.83
CA GLU A 113 -17.88 -7.37 11.53
C GLU A 113 -17.95 -8.61 12.43
N ALA A 114 -17.29 -9.71 12.05
CA ALA A 114 -17.27 -10.90 12.90
C ALA A 114 -16.39 -10.75 14.14
N LEU A 115 -15.28 -10.00 14.03
CA LEU A 115 -14.38 -9.61 15.11
C LEU A 115 -15.05 -8.64 16.07
N LYS A 116 -15.82 -7.68 15.53
CA LYS A 116 -16.59 -6.73 16.33
C LYS A 116 -17.58 -7.49 17.22
N GLY A 117 -17.49 -7.27 18.52
CA GLY A 117 -18.31 -7.97 19.50
C GLY A 117 -17.68 -9.24 20.09
N MET A 118 -16.54 -9.72 19.57
CA MET A 118 -15.86 -10.89 20.15
C MET A 118 -15.27 -10.57 21.53
N LYS A 119 -15.34 -11.54 22.43
CA LYS A 119 -14.72 -11.47 23.75
C LYS A 119 -13.30 -12.03 23.71
N LYS A 120 -12.49 -11.64 24.71
CA LYS A 120 -11.18 -12.26 24.93
C LYS A 120 -11.33 -13.78 25.14
N GLY A 121 -10.54 -14.56 24.42
CA GLY A 121 -10.54 -16.02 24.42
C GLY A 121 -11.70 -16.66 23.64
N GLU A 122 -12.58 -15.86 23.03
CA GLU A 122 -13.65 -16.40 22.18
C GLU A 122 -13.06 -16.96 20.89
N GLU A 123 -13.44 -18.19 20.56
CA GLU A 123 -13.18 -18.83 19.28
C GLU A 123 -14.41 -18.70 18.38
N LYS A 124 -14.21 -18.26 17.14
CA LYS A 124 -15.29 -18.13 16.17
C LYS A 124 -14.82 -18.54 14.78
N THR A 125 -15.64 -19.34 14.10
CA THR A 125 -15.49 -19.60 12.66
C THR A 125 -16.33 -18.59 11.88
N VAL A 126 -15.68 -17.84 11.00
CA VAL A 126 -16.32 -16.85 10.13
C VAL A 126 -16.31 -17.38 8.71
N ASN A 127 -17.48 -17.68 8.16
CA ASN A 127 -17.58 -18.07 6.76
C ASN A 127 -17.68 -16.83 5.88
N VAL A 128 -16.79 -16.71 4.90
CA VAL A 128 -16.72 -15.57 3.99
C VAL A 128 -16.79 -16.10 2.56
N ASP A 129 -17.53 -15.44 1.67
CA ASP A 129 -17.44 -15.77 0.25
C ASP A 129 -16.16 -15.14 -0.32
N ALA A 130 -15.50 -15.85 -1.25
CA ALA A 130 -14.27 -15.37 -1.90
C ALA A 130 -14.36 -13.93 -2.40
N LYS A 131 -15.49 -13.58 -3.02
CA LYS A 131 -15.80 -12.24 -3.57
C LYS A 131 -15.86 -11.14 -2.51
N ASP A 132 -16.24 -11.49 -1.27
CA ASP A 132 -16.40 -10.55 -0.18
C ASP A 132 -15.12 -10.46 0.68
N ALA A 133 -14.19 -11.40 0.47
CA ALA A 133 -12.85 -11.38 1.06
C ALA A 133 -11.82 -10.75 0.12
N PHE A 134 -11.60 -11.36 -1.04
CA PHE A 134 -10.49 -11.04 -1.96
C PHE A 134 -10.96 -10.33 -3.23
N GLY A 135 -12.25 -10.03 -3.34
CA GLY A 135 -12.85 -9.47 -4.54
C GLY A 135 -13.10 -10.52 -5.63
N MET A 136 -13.44 -10.03 -6.82
CA MET A 136 -13.75 -10.90 -7.96
C MET A 136 -12.49 -11.65 -8.43
N PRO A 137 -12.64 -12.91 -8.90
CA PRO A 137 -11.52 -13.60 -9.53
C PRO A 137 -11.03 -12.76 -10.71
N VAL A 138 -9.72 -12.62 -10.77
CA VAL A 138 -9.06 -11.94 -11.87
C VAL A 138 -8.86 -12.94 -12.99
N GLU A 139 -9.40 -12.63 -14.17
CA GLU A 139 -9.35 -13.48 -15.36
C GLU A 139 -8.65 -12.77 -16.53
N ASN A 140 -8.10 -13.54 -17.47
CA ASN A 140 -7.61 -12.97 -18.73
C ASN A 140 -8.76 -12.22 -19.45
N GLY A 141 -8.51 -10.99 -19.87
CA GLY A 141 -9.49 -10.06 -20.43
C GLY A 141 -10.14 -9.15 -19.39
N THR A 142 -9.82 -9.28 -18.11
CA THR A 142 -10.31 -8.37 -17.07
C THR A 142 -9.78 -6.97 -17.32
N VAL A 143 -10.69 -6.01 -17.47
CA VAL A 143 -10.40 -4.59 -17.66
C VAL A 143 -10.55 -3.86 -16.32
N PHE A 144 -9.54 -3.08 -15.94
CA PHE A 144 -9.54 -2.32 -14.70
C PHE A 144 -8.93 -0.94 -14.89
N ASN A 145 -9.26 -0.03 -13.96
CA ASN A 145 -8.75 1.33 -13.95
C ASN A 145 -7.81 1.54 -12.76
N THR A 146 -6.69 2.24 -12.98
CA THR A 146 -5.64 2.42 -11.98
C THR A 146 -5.92 3.49 -10.94
N SER A 147 -6.98 4.29 -11.09
CA SER A 147 -7.30 5.38 -10.17
C SER A 147 -7.43 4.93 -8.71
N MET A 148 -7.87 3.69 -8.48
CA MET A 148 -8.01 3.11 -7.14
C MET A 148 -6.70 2.60 -6.53
N ILE A 149 -5.64 2.43 -7.33
CA ILE A 149 -4.44 1.67 -6.93
C ILE A 149 -3.16 2.50 -7.04
N PHE A 150 -3.00 3.27 -8.13
CA PHE A 150 -1.70 3.86 -8.47
C PHE A 150 -1.71 5.39 -8.53
N GLY A 151 -2.80 6.05 -8.13
CA GLY A 151 -2.87 7.52 -8.10
C GLY A 151 -2.87 8.20 -9.47
N PHE A 152 -3.03 7.44 -10.56
CA PHE A 152 -3.25 7.95 -11.91
C PHE A 152 -4.41 7.22 -12.59
N ASN A 153 -5.04 7.87 -13.57
CA ASN A 153 -6.25 7.38 -14.23
C ASN A 153 -5.93 6.76 -15.60
N ALA A 154 -5.65 5.46 -15.64
CA ALA A 154 -5.45 4.72 -16.87
C ALA A 154 -6.15 3.35 -16.82
N THR A 155 -6.58 2.88 -17.99
CA THR A 155 -7.32 1.63 -18.14
C THR A 155 -6.40 0.56 -18.69
N PHE A 156 -6.35 -0.61 -18.03
CA PHE A 156 -5.54 -1.74 -18.47
C PHE A 156 -6.40 -2.98 -18.61
N GLU A 157 -5.96 -3.90 -19.46
CA GLU A 157 -6.50 -5.24 -19.62
C GLU A 157 -5.46 -6.26 -19.20
N ILE A 158 -5.88 -7.28 -18.45
CA ILE A 158 -5.04 -8.40 -18.11
C ILE A 158 -4.98 -9.36 -19.29
N THR A 159 -3.79 -9.57 -19.84
CA THR A 159 -3.58 -10.41 -21.02
C THR A 159 -3.14 -11.83 -20.66
N SER A 160 -2.46 -12.01 -19.53
CA SER A 160 -1.98 -13.31 -19.06
C SER A 160 -1.76 -13.29 -17.54
N ILE A 161 -2.09 -14.41 -16.88
CA ILE A 161 -1.87 -14.63 -15.45
C ILE A 161 -0.92 -15.82 -15.29
N GLY A 162 0.27 -15.58 -14.75
CA GLY A 162 1.34 -16.56 -14.58
C GLY A 162 1.78 -16.70 -13.14
N GLY A 163 1.09 -17.52 -12.34
CA GLY A 163 1.48 -17.77 -10.94
C GLY A 163 1.42 -16.51 -10.07
N VAL A 164 2.57 -15.83 -9.91
CA VAL A 164 2.72 -14.57 -9.16
C VAL A 164 2.91 -13.34 -10.05
N THR A 165 2.92 -13.48 -11.38
CA THR A 165 3.04 -12.38 -12.33
C THR A 165 1.75 -12.22 -13.14
N VAL A 166 1.45 -10.98 -13.53
CA VAL A 166 0.31 -10.63 -14.39
C VAL A 166 0.82 -9.75 -15.52
N ASP A 167 0.56 -10.15 -16.75
CA ASP A 167 0.87 -9.33 -17.93
C ASP A 167 -0.33 -8.43 -18.23
N ILE A 168 -0.09 -7.13 -18.29
CA ILE A 168 -1.13 -6.13 -18.55
C ILE A 168 -0.87 -5.39 -19.86
N ARG A 169 -1.94 -5.01 -20.55
CA ARG A 169 -1.93 -4.16 -21.74
C ARG A 169 -2.64 -2.86 -21.43
N TRP A 170 -1.99 -1.73 -21.70
CA TRP A 170 -2.64 -0.43 -21.63
C TRP A 170 -3.70 -0.31 -22.73
N LEU A 171 -4.91 0.13 -22.36
CA LEU A 171 -5.99 0.53 -23.25
C LEU A 171 -6.11 2.06 -23.26
N PRO A 172 -5.23 2.78 -23.99
CA PRO A 172 -5.28 4.23 -24.08
C PRO A 172 -6.48 4.71 -24.92
N GLU A 173 -6.96 5.91 -24.64
CA GLU A 173 -7.92 6.63 -25.49
C GLU A 173 -7.30 7.92 -26.01
N GLU A 174 -7.44 8.24 -27.30
CA GLU A 174 -6.95 9.51 -27.84
C GLU A 174 -7.64 10.68 -27.13
N GLY A 175 -6.84 11.62 -26.63
CA GLY A 175 -7.33 12.75 -25.83
C GLY A 175 -7.44 12.47 -24.34
N GLN A 176 -7.20 11.24 -23.87
CA GLN A 176 -7.12 10.94 -22.44
C GLN A 176 -6.02 11.76 -21.78
N ILE A 177 -6.35 12.38 -20.64
CA ILE A 177 -5.42 13.14 -19.81
C ILE A 177 -5.08 12.30 -18.57
N ILE A 178 -3.78 12.18 -18.28
CA ILE A 178 -3.25 11.41 -17.15
C ILE A 178 -2.14 12.18 -16.42
N THR A 179 -2.00 11.90 -15.13
CA THR A 179 -0.76 12.10 -14.38
C THR A 179 0.19 10.94 -14.66
N MET A 180 1.42 11.21 -15.10
CA MET A 180 2.40 10.14 -15.28
C MET A 180 2.84 9.58 -13.93
N PRO A 181 2.99 8.25 -13.78
CA PRO A 181 3.50 7.69 -12.54
C PRO A 181 5.00 7.98 -12.38
N GLN A 182 5.47 8.15 -11.15
CA GLN A 182 6.89 8.31 -10.85
C GLN A 182 7.69 7.00 -11.10
N TYR A 183 7.03 5.86 -10.92
CA TYR A 183 7.61 4.54 -11.08
C TYR A 183 6.70 3.63 -11.90
N TRP A 184 7.30 2.81 -12.75
CA TRP A 184 6.68 1.59 -13.27
C TRP A 184 7.16 0.43 -12.39
N TYR A 185 6.31 0.00 -11.45
CA TYR A 185 6.68 -0.95 -10.42
C TYR A 185 7.86 -0.41 -9.57
N ASP A 186 9.06 -0.97 -9.71
CA ASP A 186 10.28 -0.55 -9.03
C ASP A 186 11.21 0.29 -9.92
N THR A 187 10.85 0.47 -11.19
CA THR A 187 11.68 1.17 -12.17
C THR A 187 11.26 2.64 -12.25
N PRO A 188 12.15 3.60 -11.92
CA PRO A 188 11.82 5.01 -12.02
C PRO A 188 11.63 5.44 -13.46
N VAL A 189 10.59 6.23 -13.72
CA VAL A 189 10.42 6.93 -14.99
C VAL A 189 11.53 7.98 -15.06
N GLN A 190 12.38 7.87 -16.10
CA GLN A 190 13.59 8.68 -16.23
C GLN A 190 13.27 10.18 -16.35
N ASP A 191 12.25 10.50 -17.15
CA ASP A 191 11.82 11.88 -17.33
C ASP A 191 10.76 12.25 -16.29
N PRO A 192 10.89 13.41 -15.63
CA PRO A 192 10.05 13.77 -14.49
C PRO A 192 8.66 14.27 -14.90
N HIS A 193 8.03 13.65 -15.89
CA HIS A 193 6.66 13.95 -16.33
C HIS A 193 5.63 13.80 -15.20
N TRP A 194 5.96 13.00 -14.19
CA TRP A 194 5.17 12.79 -12.99
C TRP A 194 5.07 14.02 -12.07
N LEU A 195 5.83 15.10 -12.32
CA LEU A 195 5.74 16.36 -11.57
C LEU A 195 4.45 17.14 -11.83
N TRP A 196 3.76 16.85 -12.94
CA TRP A 196 2.59 17.61 -13.36
C TRP A 196 1.35 16.71 -13.38
N GLU A 197 0.44 16.99 -12.45
CA GLU A 197 -0.86 16.33 -12.36
C GLU A 197 -1.71 16.66 -13.58
N ASP A 198 -2.34 15.64 -14.19
CA ASP A 198 -3.26 15.79 -15.32
C ASP A 198 -2.69 16.63 -16.48
N ALA A 199 -1.40 16.49 -16.73
CA ALA A 199 -0.66 17.29 -17.71
C ALA A 199 -0.19 16.50 -18.93
N THR A 200 -0.42 15.19 -18.97
CA THR A 200 0.00 14.32 -20.08
C THR A 200 -1.20 13.82 -20.86
N LYS A 201 -1.23 14.11 -22.15
CA LYS A 201 -2.30 13.73 -23.07
C LYS A 201 -1.86 12.59 -23.98
N VAL A 202 -2.73 11.61 -24.18
CA VAL A 202 -2.59 10.60 -25.24
C VAL A 202 -2.89 11.27 -26.59
N VAL A 203 -1.90 11.33 -27.47
CA VAL A 203 -2.03 11.94 -28.81
C VAL A 203 -2.45 10.91 -29.84
N SER A 204 -1.83 9.73 -29.81
CA SER A 204 -2.08 8.64 -30.75
C SER A 204 -1.54 7.35 -30.18
N PHE A 205 -2.04 6.21 -30.62
CA PHE A 205 -1.48 4.92 -30.22
C PHE A 205 -1.64 3.85 -31.32
N ASN A 206 -0.85 2.79 -31.18
CA ASN A 206 -1.01 1.55 -31.92
C ASN A 206 -0.77 0.36 -30.97
N ASN A 207 -0.72 -0.86 -31.50
CA ASN A 207 -0.56 -2.08 -30.71
C ASN A 207 0.73 -2.16 -29.87
N THR A 208 1.73 -1.32 -30.14
CA THR A 208 3.07 -1.40 -29.55
C THR A 208 3.58 -0.08 -28.98
N HIS A 209 3.03 1.06 -29.41
CA HIS A 209 3.50 2.38 -29.04
C HIS A 209 2.32 3.28 -28.69
N VAL A 210 2.50 4.09 -27.65
CA VAL A 210 1.61 5.20 -27.30
C VAL A 210 2.42 6.48 -27.38
N THR A 211 1.91 7.46 -28.11
CA THR A 211 2.50 8.79 -28.21
C THR A 211 1.82 9.68 -27.19
N LEU A 212 2.63 10.29 -26.32
CA LEU A 212 2.19 11.17 -25.26
C LEU A 212 2.72 12.59 -25.49
N GLU A 213 1.93 13.57 -25.09
CA GLU A 213 2.30 14.97 -25.06
C GLU A 213 2.10 15.50 -23.64
N THR A 214 3.20 15.91 -23.00
CA THR A 214 3.16 16.50 -21.65
C THR A 214 3.32 18.01 -21.75
N THR A 215 2.36 18.75 -21.20
CA THR A 215 2.39 20.21 -21.13
C THR A 215 2.44 20.65 -19.67
N PRO A 216 3.60 21.11 -19.16
CA PRO A 216 3.74 21.60 -17.81
C PRO A 216 2.66 22.63 -17.45
N ASN A 217 1.83 22.31 -16.46
CA ASN A 217 0.76 23.18 -15.96
C ASN A 217 1.13 23.92 -14.65
N LYS A 218 2.27 23.57 -14.06
CA LYS A 218 2.89 24.25 -12.93
C LYS A 218 4.35 24.50 -13.25
N LEU A 219 4.76 25.77 -13.22
CA LEU A 219 6.09 26.17 -13.67
C LEU A 219 7.00 26.60 -12.51
N ASP A 220 6.43 27.10 -11.43
CA ASP A 220 7.18 27.56 -10.27
C ASP A 220 6.86 26.71 -9.05
N ASN A 221 7.70 26.79 -8.01
CA ASN A 221 7.52 26.07 -6.76
C ASN A 221 7.42 24.55 -6.98
N ILE A 222 8.32 24.03 -7.84
CA ILE A 222 8.44 22.61 -8.18
C ILE A 222 9.51 21.96 -7.29
N THR A 223 9.20 20.77 -6.78
CA THR A 223 10.11 19.93 -6.00
C THR A 223 10.66 18.82 -6.89
N LEU A 224 11.77 19.08 -7.57
CA LEU A 224 12.49 18.03 -8.31
C LEU A 224 13.37 17.17 -7.39
N TYR A 225 13.94 17.81 -6.37
CA TYR A 225 14.80 17.17 -5.39
C TYR A 225 14.17 17.30 -3.99
N PRO A 226 14.03 16.21 -3.23
CA PRO A 226 13.39 16.23 -1.91
C PRO A 226 14.04 17.18 -0.88
N TRP A 227 15.30 17.55 -1.07
CA TRP A 227 16.05 18.40 -0.14
C TRP A 227 15.99 19.91 -0.49
N TRP A 228 15.41 20.27 -1.63
CA TRP A 228 15.16 21.65 -2.09
C TRP A 228 13.72 21.78 -2.57
N GLU A 229 12.80 21.62 -1.62
CA GLU A 229 11.37 21.65 -1.89
C GLU A 229 10.94 23.04 -2.38
N GLY A 230 10.29 23.08 -3.54
CA GLY A 230 9.80 24.34 -4.10
C GLY A 230 10.84 25.24 -4.77
N ASP A 231 12.11 24.83 -4.85
CA ASP A 231 13.18 25.69 -5.36
C ASP A 231 13.46 25.53 -6.86
N SER A 232 12.57 24.85 -7.59
CA SER A 232 12.71 24.64 -9.03
C SER A 232 11.69 25.42 -9.84
N THR A 233 12.15 26.00 -10.95
CA THR A 233 11.33 26.60 -12.00
C THR A 233 11.47 25.81 -13.30
N VAL A 234 10.42 25.81 -14.12
CA VAL A 234 10.32 25.04 -15.35
C VAL A 234 10.06 25.99 -16.52
N HIS A 235 10.81 25.78 -17.59
CA HIS A 235 10.60 26.44 -18.88
C HIS A 235 10.39 25.38 -19.95
N TYR A 236 9.37 25.54 -20.78
CA TYR A 236 9.10 24.61 -21.87
C TYR A 236 8.78 25.31 -23.19
N ASN A 237 9.00 24.59 -24.28
CA ASN A 237 8.55 24.92 -25.64
C ASN A 237 8.02 23.64 -26.30
N ASP A 238 7.69 23.71 -27.59
CA ASP A 238 7.11 22.62 -28.38
C ASP A 238 7.94 21.32 -28.40
N THR A 239 9.22 21.37 -28.03
CA THR A 239 10.16 20.22 -28.13
C THR A 239 10.96 19.93 -26.87
N THR A 240 11.05 20.87 -25.93
CA THR A 240 11.92 20.74 -24.75
C THR A 240 11.24 21.24 -23.50
N ILE A 241 11.33 20.48 -22.43
CA ILE A 241 11.08 20.90 -21.06
C ILE A 241 12.43 21.02 -20.37
N SER A 242 12.68 22.14 -19.69
CA SER A 242 13.89 22.41 -18.93
C SER A 242 13.53 22.86 -17.52
N SER A 243 14.25 22.35 -16.53
CA SER A 243 14.04 22.69 -15.13
C SER A 243 15.31 23.32 -14.57
N VAL A 244 15.16 24.39 -13.81
CA VAL A 244 16.24 25.09 -13.13
C VAL A 244 15.95 25.04 -11.64
N THR A 245 16.81 24.36 -10.87
CA THR A 245 16.74 24.38 -9.41
C THR A 245 17.79 25.34 -8.88
N THR A 246 17.38 26.32 -8.07
CA THR A 246 18.30 27.24 -7.40
C THR A 246 18.18 27.06 -5.89
N PRO A 247 19.01 26.19 -5.27
CA PRO A 247 18.93 25.95 -3.84
C PRO A 247 19.11 27.22 -3.01
N PRO A 248 18.33 27.43 -1.94
CA PRO A 248 18.52 28.54 -1.03
C PRO A 248 19.84 28.36 -0.28
N LEU A 249 20.52 29.48 0.02
CA LEU A 249 21.74 29.49 0.85
C LEU A 249 21.40 29.30 2.34
N ASP A 250 20.74 28.20 2.66
CA ASP A 250 20.20 27.89 3.97
C ASP A 250 20.46 26.41 4.34
N ASN A 251 20.00 26.02 5.52
CA ASN A 251 20.02 24.64 5.98
C ASN A 251 19.15 23.76 5.08
N CYS A 252 19.64 22.59 4.73
CA CYS A 252 18.94 21.57 3.97
C CYS A 252 18.96 20.24 4.74
N THR A 253 17.91 19.44 4.56
CA THR A 253 17.82 18.10 5.15
C THR A 253 17.73 17.08 4.03
N ILE A 254 18.61 16.08 4.06
CA ILE A 254 18.56 14.94 3.14
C ILE A 254 18.09 13.73 3.93
N SER A 255 16.87 13.30 3.68
CA SER A 255 16.29 12.09 4.26
C SER A 255 16.24 11.00 3.20
N TYR A 256 17.01 9.93 3.35
CA TYR A 256 17.00 8.79 2.43
C TYR A 256 17.17 7.47 3.18
N MET A 257 16.25 6.52 2.93
CA MET A 257 16.27 5.17 3.51
C MET A 257 16.51 5.11 5.03
N GLY A 258 15.86 5.99 5.79
CA GLY A 258 15.93 6.02 7.26
C GLY A 258 17.15 6.75 7.84
N TYR A 259 18.00 7.33 6.99
CA TYR A 259 19.09 8.22 7.40
C TYR A 259 18.71 9.67 7.12
N THR A 260 18.89 10.53 8.13
CA THR A 260 18.73 11.97 8.00
C THR A 260 20.11 12.62 8.10
N ILE A 261 20.52 13.30 7.04
CA ILE A 261 21.74 14.10 7.01
C ILE A 261 21.33 15.56 7.03
N TYR A 262 21.85 16.30 8.01
CA TYR A 262 21.71 17.74 8.05
C TYR A 262 22.87 18.39 7.29
N GLY A 263 22.56 19.47 6.59
CA GLY A 263 23.58 20.25 5.93
C GLY A 263 23.13 21.67 5.70
N ARG A 264 24.01 22.44 5.06
CA ARG A 264 23.77 23.82 4.67
C ARG A 264 24.38 24.10 3.31
N VAL A 265 23.62 24.75 2.44
CA VAL A 265 24.14 25.24 1.16
C VAL A 265 24.96 26.51 1.43
N LEU A 266 26.25 26.45 1.14
CA LEU A 266 27.18 27.56 1.36
C LEU A 266 27.31 28.46 0.14
N ASN A 267 27.25 27.88 -1.06
CA ASN A 267 27.42 28.60 -2.31
C ASN A 267 26.81 27.83 -3.49
N VAL A 268 26.22 28.56 -4.45
CA VAL A 268 25.71 28.03 -5.71
C VAL A 268 26.35 28.81 -6.86
N THR A 269 26.87 28.08 -7.84
CA THR A 269 27.49 28.60 -9.07
C THR A 269 26.95 27.82 -10.25
N ASP A 270 27.17 28.31 -11.47
CA ASP A 270 26.68 27.66 -12.70
C ASP A 270 27.14 26.20 -12.84
N ASP A 271 28.28 25.81 -12.25
CA ASP A 271 28.85 24.47 -12.35
C ASP A 271 28.83 23.65 -11.05
N LYS A 272 28.64 24.28 -9.89
CA LYS A 272 28.81 23.64 -8.58
C LYS A 272 27.85 24.16 -7.51
N ILE A 273 27.42 23.24 -6.66
CA ILE A 273 26.75 23.52 -5.38
C ILE A 273 27.70 23.08 -4.26
N ARG A 274 28.05 24.00 -3.35
CA ARG A 274 28.89 23.70 -2.17
C ARG A 274 28.00 23.50 -0.96
N ILE A 275 28.07 22.31 -0.37
CA ILE A 275 27.28 21.92 0.80
C ILE A 275 28.21 21.58 1.95
N GLU A 276 27.88 22.06 3.15
CA GLU A 276 28.47 21.60 4.41
C GLU A 276 27.52 20.61 5.06
N TYR A 277 28.02 19.44 5.46
CA TYR A 277 27.24 18.44 6.19
C TYR A 277 27.61 18.46 7.67
N TYR A 278 26.62 18.29 8.54
CA TYR A 278 26.82 18.16 9.97
C TYR A 278 25.93 17.06 10.55
N ALA A 279 26.45 16.39 11.57
CA ALA A 279 25.75 15.35 12.31
C ALA A 279 24.84 15.98 13.38
#